data_AF-A0A7S2M0R3-F1
#
_entry.id   AF-A0A7S2M0R3-F1
#
_cell.length_a   1.000
_cell.length_b   1.000
_cell.length_c   1.000
_cell.angle_alpha   90.00
_cell.angle_beta   90.00
_cell.angle_gamma   90.00
#
_symmetry.space_group_name_H-M   'P 1'
#
loop_
_entity.id
_entity.type
_entity.pdbx_description
1 polymer ?
#
loop_
_entity_poly.entity_id
_entity_poly.type
_entity_poly.pdbx_seq_one_letter_code
_entity_poly.pdbx_strand_id
1 'polypeptide(L)'
;MILPTTKTTVTSAAEEQVSSKQPDRLNLTLLSRRAKGRQIVVETSMEPESAEQISPQKKSKRMIKRMLPIKAMIACTIVLALSSVSIIQNLNGHLGSIKDAQSHMDIVSASTSSAPQADTTKHNEGEETSVSKKGGIAWLMTFPNSGTTYTSFLVAAVTGAHTATNYGAELNAQGMRSTGQVLVRESASVLMNSPVPSWSDYNWHGGSMKKTWKPPTQGYILTKTHCGGYCFDCFAGLKQKATKDVTAFSKECGRGQYVTRNTTSGQFHAINGYTPTEKVARAVHIIRDPFDNVVARFHHEIKRMKEQAGSERWLAKYPNTRDGFRDFCNDLGAKWKDKEEKSGIYKDNMFALIKDVPCHSDFFRYIQWHNLAFATTADLGIPSKIILYEDYANNFNKTKDELLQFLQQDEVYDYPSFVAGKTYRHYYTEEEIDAVSIMFSKLGHLETRNKTQHYFKGYGEYK
;
A
#
# COMPACT_ATOMS: atom_id res chain seq x y z
N MET A 1 48.73 20.86 -19.84
CA MET A 1 48.36 22.22 -20.30
C MET A 1 48.19 22.17 -21.81
N ILE A 2 47.06 22.69 -22.29
CA ILE A 2 46.66 22.94 -23.68
C ILE A 2 46.42 21.68 -24.55
N LEU A 3 45.15 21.27 -24.60
CA LEU A 3 44.56 20.42 -25.65
C LEU A 3 44.04 21.30 -26.80
N PRO A 4 44.20 20.91 -28.08
CA PRO A 4 43.50 21.54 -29.19
C PRO A 4 42.23 20.77 -29.58
N THR A 5 41.25 21.55 -30.01
CA THR A 5 39.92 21.18 -30.52
C THR A 5 39.95 20.52 -31.89
N THR A 6 39.19 19.44 -32.08
CA THR A 6 38.85 18.87 -33.39
C THR A 6 37.38 19.13 -33.74
N LYS A 7 37.14 19.84 -34.85
CA LYS A 7 35.89 19.83 -35.62
C LYS A 7 36.03 18.78 -36.72
N THR A 8 35.04 17.91 -36.88
CA THR A 8 34.97 16.98 -38.02
C THR A 8 33.64 17.15 -38.74
N THR A 9 33.76 17.43 -40.03
CA THR A 9 32.72 17.60 -41.04
C THR A 9 32.16 16.24 -41.47
N VAL A 10 30.83 16.14 -41.60
CA VAL A 10 30.15 14.97 -42.18
C VAL A 10 30.01 15.18 -43.70
N THR A 11 30.48 14.21 -44.47
CA THR A 11 30.23 14.09 -45.92
C THR A 11 29.42 12.84 -46.21
N SER A 12 28.48 12.99 -47.13
CA SER A 12 27.54 11.99 -47.65
C SER A 12 28.11 11.21 -48.83
N ALA A 13 27.55 10.02 -49.03
CA ALA A 13 27.27 9.30 -50.29
C ALA A 13 27.90 7.90 -50.37
N ALA A 14 27.05 6.88 -50.59
CA ALA A 14 27.15 5.98 -51.73
C ALA A 14 25.95 5.01 -51.73
N GLU A 15 25.26 4.97 -52.86
CA GLU A 15 24.27 3.98 -53.28
C GLU A 15 24.97 2.67 -53.67
N GLU A 16 24.32 1.53 -53.44
CA GLU A 16 24.70 0.27 -54.08
C GLU A 16 23.44 -0.48 -54.56
N GLN A 17 23.36 -0.69 -55.88
CA GLN A 17 22.36 -1.50 -56.57
C GLN A 17 22.74 -2.98 -56.51
N VAL A 18 21.81 -3.89 -56.23
CA VAL A 18 21.93 -5.31 -56.62
C VAL A 18 20.58 -5.90 -57.07
N SER A 19 20.49 -6.06 -58.40
CA SER A 19 20.07 -7.24 -59.18
C SER A 19 18.95 -8.17 -58.67
N SER A 20 17.84 -8.14 -59.41
CA SER A 20 16.74 -9.10 -59.41
C SER A 20 17.09 -10.47 -60.04
N LYS A 21 16.83 -11.57 -59.33
CA LYS A 21 16.58 -12.89 -59.93
C LYS A 21 15.47 -13.62 -59.16
N GLN A 22 14.41 -13.98 -59.88
CA GLN A 22 13.42 -15.01 -59.50
C GLN A 22 14.10 -16.39 -59.46
N PRO A 23 13.61 -17.31 -58.61
CA PRO A 23 12.84 -18.41 -59.19
C PRO A 23 11.65 -18.93 -58.35
N ASP A 24 10.70 -19.45 -59.11
CA ASP A 24 9.86 -20.63 -58.95
C ASP A 24 8.88 -20.83 -57.79
N ARG A 25 7.65 -21.08 -58.27
CA ARG A 25 6.46 -21.56 -57.58
C ARG A 25 6.69 -22.96 -57.01
N LEU A 26 6.33 -23.14 -55.75
CA LEU A 26 5.95 -24.44 -55.19
C LEU A 26 4.64 -24.30 -54.41
N ASN A 27 3.66 -25.08 -54.86
CA ASN A 27 2.37 -25.29 -54.22
C ASN A 27 2.55 -26.01 -52.88
N LEU A 28 1.95 -25.51 -51.79
CA LEU A 28 1.58 -26.37 -50.65
C LEU A 28 0.33 -25.85 -49.93
N THR A 29 -0.78 -26.49 -50.31
CA THR A 29 -1.89 -27.02 -49.52
C THR A 29 -2.15 -26.45 -48.11
N LEU A 30 -3.31 -25.78 -48.01
CA LEU A 30 -4.29 -25.79 -46.92
C LEU A 30 -3.93 -26.55 -45.62
N LEU A 31 -3.81 -25.80 -44.52
CA LEU A 31 -4.37 -26.16 -43.21
C LEU A 31 -4.73 -24.88 -42.44
N SER A 32 -5.95 -24.40 -42.67
CA SER A 32 -6.56 -23.30 -41.93
C SER A 32 -7.00 -23.77 -40.55
N ARG A 33 -6.27 -23.40 -39.49
CA ARG A 33 -6.81 -23.33 -38.13
C ARG A 33 -6.95 -21.87 -37.72
N ARG A 34 -8.18 -21.37 -37.81
CA ARG A 34 -8.64 -20.10 -37.25
C ARG A 34 -8.42 -20.08 -35.74
N ALA A 35 -7.44 -19.31 -35.26
CA ALA A 35 -7.47 -18.74 -33.92
C ALA A 35 -8.10 -17.34 -34.03
N LYS A 36 -9.37 -17.21 -33.62
CA LYS A 36 -10.03 -15.91 -33.44
C LYS A 36 -9.48 -15.26 -32.17
N GLY A 37 -8.47 -14.40 -32.31
CA GLY A 37 -8.12 -13.43 -31.29
C GLY A 37 -9.25 -12.40 -31.17
N ARG A 38 -10.01 -12.47 -30.07
CA ARG A 38 -11.03 -11.46 -29.73
C ARG A 38 -10.32 -10.36 -28.94
N GLN A 39 -9.88 -9.31 -29.63
CA GLN A 39 -9.54 -8.05 -28.97
C GLN A 39 -10.83 -7.48 -28.37
N ILE A 40 -10.91 -7.46 -27.04
CA ILE A 40 -11.92 -6.72 -26.32
C ILE A 40 -11.32 -5.34 -26.08
N VAL A 41 -11.68 -4.38 -26.94
CA VAL A 41 -11.50 -2.96 -26.68
C VAL A 41 -12.57 -2.57 -25.66
N VAL A 42 -12.16 -2.21 -24.45
CA VAL A 42 -13.05 -1.64 -23.44
C VAL A 42 -12.99 -0.13 -23.58
N GLU A 43 -14.05 0.43 -24.15
CA GLU A 43 -14.31 1.85 -24.28
C GLU A 43 -14.83 2.37 -22.92
N THR A 44 -14.16 3.38 -22.34
CA THR A 44 -14.71 4.15 -21.22
C THR A 44 -14.63 5.62 -21.57
N SER A 45 -15.72 6.14 -22.13
CA SER A 45 -16.05 7.56 -22.19
C SER A 45 -17.39 7.76 -21.49
N MET A 46 -17.41 8.52 -20.41
CA MET A 46 -18.64 9.20 -19.95
C MET A 46 -18.28 10.68 -19.82
N GLU A 47 -18.68 11.44 -20.83
CA GLU A 47 -18.85 12.89 -20.73
C GLU A 47 -20.16 13.22 -19.97
N PRO A 48 -20.27 14.42 -19.38
CA PRO A 48 -21.38 14.76 -18.50
C PRO A 48 -22.57 15.35 -19.28
N GLU A 49 -23.73 14.73 -19.17
CA GLU A 49 -25.00 15.36 -19.57
C GLU A 49 -25.53 16.29 -18.47
N SER A 50 -26.10 17.39 -18.96
CA SER A 50 -26.60 18.57 -18.29
C SER A 50 -27.75 18.34 -17.31
N ALA A 51 -27.79 19.20 -16.30
CA ALA A 51 -28.76 19.25 -15.22
C ALA A 51 -30.20 19.51 -15.69
N GLU A 52 -31.14 18.74 -15.14
CA GLU A 52 -32.56 19.06 -15.15
C GLU A 52 -33.08 19.20 -13.70
N GLN A 53 -33.71 20.34 -13.43
CA GLN A 53 -34.23 20.74 -12.12
C GLN A 53 -35.49 19.96 -11.74
N ILE A 54 -35.51 19.32 -10.56
CA ILE A 54 -36.75 18.82 -9.94
C ILE A 54 -36.94 19.44 -8.56
N SER A 55 -38.09 20.09 -8.41
CA SER A 55 -38.63 20.77 -7.21
C SER A 55 -38.98 19.80 -6.06
N PRO A 56 -38.82 20.19 -4.78
CA PRO A 56 -39.08 19.29 -3.65
C PRO A 56 -40.54 19.36 -3.16
N GLN A 57 -41.24 18.21 -3.17
CA GLN A 57 -42.49 18.04 -2.43
C GLN A 57 -42.23 17.84 -0.93
N LYS A 58 -42.86 18.69 -0.12
CA LYS A 58 -42.95 18.60 1.35
C LYS A 58 -43.76 17.38 1.77
N LYS A 59 -43.18 16.48 2.58
CA LYS A 59 -43.94 15.53 3.41
C LYS A 59 -43.75 15.80 4.90
N SER A 60 -44.89 15.95 5.55
CA SER A 60 -45.13 16.31 6.94
C SER A 60 -44.70 15.21 7.91
N LYS A 61 -43.98 15.59 8.99
CA LYS A 61 -43.57 14.73 10.09
C LYS A 61 -44.64 14.75 11.19
N ARG A 62 -45.20 13.59 11.55
CA ARG A 62 -45.85 13.38 12.86
C ARG A 62 -44.82 12.74 13.80
N MET A 63 -44.41 13.51 14.82
CA MET A 63 -43.47 13.08 15.85
C MET A 63 -44.26 12.74 17.12
N ILE A 64 -44.29 11.47 17.49
CA ILE A 64 -44.87 10.99 18.75
C ILE A 64 -43.81 11.20 19.85
N LYS A 65 -44.04 12.17 20.75
CA LYS A 65 -43.26 12.35 21.98
C LYS A 65 -43.66 11.25 22.98
N ARG A 66 -42.79 10.26 23.19
CA ARG A 66 -42.81 9.43 24.40
C ARG A 66 -41.84 10.06 25.41
N MET A 67 -42.39 10.68 26.46
CA MET A 67 -41.58 11.14 27.59
C MET A 67 -41.24 9.93 28.47
N LEU A 68 -39.94 9.62 28.59
CA LEU A 68 -39.47 8.71 29.63
C LEU A 68 -39.59 9.40 31.00
N PRO A 69 -39.95 8.66 32.07
CA PRO A 69 -40.06 9.23 33.41
C PRO A 69 -38.69 9.68 33.92
N ILE A 70 -38.59 10.98 34.24
CA ILE A 70 -37.40 11.70 34.74
C ILE A 70 -36.71 10.95 35.90
N LYS A 71 -37.45 10.14 36.67
CA LYS A 71 -36.91 9.33 37.77
C LYS A 71 -35.89 8.27 37.33
N ALA A 72 -36.02 7.72 36.11
CA ALA A 72 -35.08 6.72 35.59
C ALA A 72 -33.74 7.35 35.16
N MET A 73 -33.76 8.59 34.67
CA MET A 73 -32.52 9.31 34.32
C MET A 73 -31.72 9.69 35.57
N ILE A 74 -32.37 10.18 36.63
CA ILE A 74 -31.67 10.58 37.86
C ILE A 74 -30.97 9.37 38.53
N ALA A 75 -31.62 8.20 38.56
CA ALA A 75 -31.00 6.99 39.09
C ALA A 75 -29.77 6.55 38.28
N CYS A 76 -29.82 6.68 36.94
CA CYS A 76 -28.70 6.33 36.07
C CYS A 76 -27.50 7.27 36.25
N THR A 77 -27.74 8.57 36.46
CA THR A 77 -26.68 9.55 36.70
C THR A 77 -25.99 9.35 38.05
N ILE A 78 -26.73 8.95 39.10
CA ILE A 78 -26.15 8.67 40.43
C ILE A 78 -25.26 7.41 40.38
N VAL A 79 -25.69 6.36 39.68
CA VAL A 79 -24.88 5.13 39.52
C VAL A 79 -23.59 5.40 38.75
N LEU A 80 -23.66 6.23 37.69
CA LEU A 80 -22.47 6.62 36.93
C LEU A 80 -21.52 7.49 37.75
N ALA A 81 -22.04 8.44 38.55
CA ALA A 81 -21.22 9.28 39.43
C ALA A 81 -20.49 8.43 40.49
N LEU A 82 -21.17 7.47 41.13
CA LEU A 82 -20.55 6.60 42.14
C LEU A 82 -19.50 5.66 41.53
N SER A 83 -19.72 5.16 40.31
CA SER A 83 -18.71 4.33 39.62
C SER A 83 -17.44 5.09 39.23
N SER A 84 -17.55 6.41 39.00
CA SER A 84 -16.41 7.25 38.64
C SER A 84 -15.44 7.52 39.80
N VAL A 85 -15.94 7.52 41.04
CA VAL A 85 -15.11 7.75 42.25
C VAL A 85 -14.20 6.55 42.54
N SER A 86 -14.66 5.31 42.34
CA SER A 86 -13.82 4.11 42.49
C SER A 86 -12.72 4.00 41.44
N ILE A 87 -12.93 4.54 40.23
CA ILE A 87 -11.91 4.54 39.16
C ILE A 87 -10.80 5.56 39.48
N ILE A 88 -11.15 6.72 40.03
CA ILE A 88 -10.17 7.77 40.39
C ILE A 88 -9.27 7.32 41.55
N GLN A 89 -9.80 6.59 42.54
CA GLN A 89 -8.99 6.05 43.64
C GLN A 89 -7.97 4.99 43.16
N ASN A 90 -8.30 4.21 42.13
CA ASN A 90 -7.41 3.18 41.59
C ASN A 90 -6.31 3.76 40.68
N LEU A 91 -6.56 4.90 40.03
CA LEU A 91 -5.56 5.58 39.18
C LEU A 91 -4.47 6.30 39.97
N ASN A 92 -4.79 6.81 41.16
CA ASN A 92 -3.79 7.48 42.02
C ASN A 92 -2.74 6.50 42.60
N GLY A 93 -3.08 5.21 42.74
CA GLY A 93 -2.11 4.18 43.15
C GLY A 93 -1.08 3.84 42.06
N HIS A 94 -1.40 4.07 40.78
CA HIS A 94 -0.53 3.68 39.67
C HIS A 94 0.39 4.81 39.17
N LEU A 95 0.04 6.08 39.44
CA LEU A 95 0.84 7.25 39.10
C LEU A 95 2.08 7.45 39.99
N GLY A 96 2.15 6.80 41.15
CA GLY A 96 3.34 6.79 42.01
C GLY A 96 4.52 5.99 41.44
N SER A 97 4.27 5.03 40.53
CA SER A 97 5.28 4.11 40.00
C SER A 97 5.92 4.56 38.69
N ILE A 98 5.46 5.66 38.08
CA ILE A 98 5.92 6.13 36.76
C ILE A 98 7.00 7.24 36.87
N LYS A 99 7.17 7.85 38.05
CA LYS A 99 8.18 8.90 38.24
C LYS A 99 9.63 8.39 38.25
N ASP A 100 9.85 7.08 38.40
CA ASP A 100 11.20 6.49 38.43
C ASP A 100 11.70 6.01 37.05
N ALA A 101 10.89 6.14 35.98
CA ALA A 101 11.27 5.73 34.63
C ALA A 101 11.69 6.89 33.71
N GLN A 102 11.67 8.14 34.20
CA GLN A 102 11.90 9.35 33.39
C GLN A 102 13.35 9.90 33.47
N SER A 103 14.26 9.26 34.22
CA SER A 103 15.64 9.77 34.43
C SER A 103 16.73 9.16 33.54
N HIS A 104 16.39 8.35 32.53
CA HIS A 104 17.39 7.63 31.71
C HIS A 104 17.43 7.97 30.21
N MET A 105 16.84 9.08 29.76
CA MET A 105 16.88 9.50 28.33
C MET A 105 17.59 10.83 28.03
N ASP A 106 18.40 11.36 28.95
CA ASP A 106 19.17 12.59 28.73
C ASP A 106 20.70 12.38 28.88
N ILE A 107 21.29 11.37 28.22
CA ILE A 107 22.75 11.30 27.99
C ILE A 107 23.05 10.60 26.66
N VAL A 108 22.70 11.19 25.50
CA VAL A 108 23.43 10.99 24.23
C VAL A 108 23.20 12.24 23.35
N SER A 109 23.89 13.34 23.66
CA SER A 109 23.98 14.51 22.76
C SER A 109 25.21 15.35 23.10
N ALA A 110 26.39 14.76 22.90
CA ALA A 110 27.64 15.47 22.63
C ALA A 110 28.77 14.46 22.40
N SER A 111 28.94 13.99 21.16
CA SER A 111 30.28 13.62 20.69
C SER A 111 30.46 14.06 19.25
N THR A 112 31.36 15.01 19.13
CA THR A 112 31.95 15.62 17.95
C THR A 112 32.33 14.64 16.84
N SER A 113 32.14 15.14 15.63
CA SER A 113 32.67 14.69 14.35
C SER A 113 34.01 13.93 14.40
N SER A 114 33.97 12.68 13.96
CA SER A 114 34.98 12.14 13.06
C SER A 114 34.25 11.47 11.89
N ALA A 115 34.52 11.96 10.68
CA ALA A 115 34.02 11.36 9.45
C ALA A 115 34.55 9.93 9.34
N PRO A 116 33.71 8.91 9.09
CA PRO A 116 34.23 7.60 8.73
C PRO A 116 34.82 7.73 7.32
N GLN A 117 36.13 7.51 7.23
CA GLN A 117 36.79 7.23 5.96
C GLN A 117 36.03 6.08 5.30
N ALA A 118 35.65 6.30 4.04
CA ALA A 118 35.11 5.27 3.17
C ALA A 118 36.18 4.18 2.99
N ASP A 119 36.15 3.18 3.86
CA ASP A 119 36.86 1.94 3.65
C ASP A 119 36.16 1.21 2.51
N THR A 120 36.81 1.21 1.34
CA THR A 120 36.47 0.38 0.21
C THR A 120 36.79 -1.08 0.56
N THR A 121 36.01 -1.66 1.45
CA THR A 121 36.01 -3.10 1.68
C THR A 121 35.37 -3.72 0.44
N LYS A 122 36.22 -4.31 -0.41
CA LYS A 122 35.80 -5.26 -1.44
C LYS A 122 34.85 -6.27 -0.79
N HIS A 123 33.58 -6.22 -1.18
CA HIS A 123 32.65 -7.30 -0.90
C HIS A 123 33.24 -8.56 -1.53
N ASN A 124 33.79 -9.43 -0.69
CA ASN A 124 34.06 -10.80 -1.06
C ASN A 124 32.73 -11.41 -1.46
N GLU A 125 32.60 -11.70 -2.75
CA GLU A 125 31.65 -12.65 -3.30
C GLU A 125 32.00 -14.02 -2.70
N GLY A 126 31.59 -14.22 -1.45
CA GLY A 126 31.70 -15.48 -0.76
C GLY A 126 30.81 -16.47 -1.49
N GLU A 127 31.48 -17.47 -2.09
CA GLU A 127 30.93 -18.67 -2.68
C GLU A 127 29.77 -19.21 -1.81
N GLU A 128 28.55 -18.93 -2.28
CA GLU A 128 27.30 -19.27 -1.62
C GLU A 128 27.14 -20.80 -1.69
N THR A 129 27.73 -21.50 -0.72
CA THR A 129 27.59 -22.97 -0.58
C THR A 129 26.13 -23.36 -0.75
N SER A 130 25.88 -24.24 -1.73
CA SER A 130 24.57 -24.63 -2.22
C SER A 130 23.80 -25.50 -1.22
N VAL A 131 23.46 -24.95 -0.06
CA VAL A 131 22.43 -25.49 0.80
C VAL A 131 21.13 -25.37 0.01
N SER A 132 20.56 -26.50 -0.41
CA SER A 132 19.24 -26.63 -1.02
C SER A 132 18.29 -25.56 -0.44
N LYS A 133 18.08 -24.47 -1.18
CA LYS A 133 17.38 -23.26 -0.71
C LYS A 133 15.94 -23.64 -0.40
N LYS A 134 15.70 -24.02 0.85
CA LYS A 134 14.38 -24.31 1.37
C LYS A 134 13.59 -23.01 1.21
N GLY A 135 12.52 -23.07 0.41
CA GLY A 135 11.68 -21.91 0.13
C GLY A 135 11.24 -21.21 1.42
N GLY A 136 10.95 -19.91 1.32
CA GLY A 136 10.57 -19.07 2.45
C GLY A 136 9.52 -18.03 2.09
N ILE A 137 9.23 -17.14 3.02
CA ILE A 137 8.34 -16.01 2.81
C ILE A 137 9.12 -14.84 2.21
N ALA A 138 8.63 -14.32 1.10
CA ALA A 138 9.03 -13.00 0.58
C ALA A 138 7.92 -12.00 0.92
N TRP A 139 8.18 -11.03 1.81
CA TRP A 139 7.18 -10.02 2.08
C TRP A 139 6.99 -9.09 0.89
N LEU A 140 5.75 -8.95 0.43
CA LEU A 140 5.32 -7.87 -0.45
C LEU A 140 4.94 -6.68 0.42
N MET A 141 5.95 -5.88 0.79
CA MET A 141 5.82 -4.69 1.62
C MET A 141 5.31 -3.54 0.77
N THR A 142 4.09 -3.10 1.07
CA THR A 142 3.46 -2.00 0.35
C THR A 142 2.73 -1.07 1.30
N PHE A 143 2.94 0.24 1.16
CA PHE A 143 1.98 1.17 1.72
C PHE A 143 0.63 0.94 1.01
N PRO A 144 -0.52 1.00 1.71
CA PRO A 144 -1.79 0.64 1.11
C PRO A 144 -2.06 1.41 -0.19
N ASN A 145 -2.59 0.69 -1.19
CA ASN A 145 -2.90 1.21 -2.52
C ASN A 145 -1.68 1.63 -3.39
N SER A 146 -0.46 1.21 -3.03
CA SER A 146 0.76 1.43 -3.85
C SER A 146 0.96 0.41 -4.98
N GLY A 147 -0.06 -0.37 -5.35
CA GLY A 147 0.05 -1.38 -6.43
C GLY A 147 0.13 -2.84 -5.98
N THR A 148 -0.07 -3.10 -4.68
CA THR A 148 -0.04 -4.44 -4.06
C THR A 148 -0.83 -5.49 -4.82
N THR A 149 -2.07 -5.16 -5.19
CA THR A 149 -2.97 -6.10 -5.86
C THR A 149 -2.47 -6.47 -7.25
N TYR A 150 -1.97 -5.50 -8.01
CA TYR A 150 -1.44 -5.75 -9.34
C TYR A 150 -0.19 -6.62 -9.27
N THR A 151 0.80 -6.25 -8.44
CA THR A 151 2.05 -7.01 -8.33
C THR A 151 1.80 -8.46 -7.91
N SER A 152 0.95 -8.67 -6.92
CA SER A 152 0.67 -10.03 -6.47
C SER A 152 -0.14 -10.83 -7.50
N PHE A 153 -1.06 -10.19 -8.23
CA PHE A 153 -1.79 -10.83 -9.32
C PHE A 153 -0.87 -11.16 -10.50
N LEU A 154 0.04 -10.26 -10.86
CA LEU A 154 1.04 -10.47 -11.90
C LEU A 154 1.86 -11.72 -11.61
N VAL A 155 2.43 -11.83 -10.40
CA VAL A 155 3.20 -13.01 -9.98
C VAL A 155 2.36 -14.27 -10.05
N ALA A 156 1.14 -14.25 -9.49
CA ALA A 156 0.26 -15.42 -9.54
C ALA A 156 -0.10 -15.85 -10.97
N ALA A 157 -0.35 -14.88 -11.85
CA ALA A 157 -0.73 -15.11 -13.23
C ALA A 157 0.42 -15.72 -14.05
N VAL A 158 1.62 -15.14 -13.97
CA VAL A 158 2.77 -15.55 -14.79
C VAL A 158 3.39 -16.86 -14.32
N THR A 159 3.41 -17.13 -13.02
CA THR A 159 3.98 -18.38 -12.49
C THR A 159 2.94 -19.50 -12.40
N GLY A 160 1.65 -19.14 -12.46
CA GLY A 160 0.53 -20.05 -12.19
C GLY A 160 0.53 -20.60 -10.78
N ALA A 161 1.21 -19.95 -9.85
CA ALA A 161 1.30 -20.33 -8.46
C ALA A 161 0.48 -19.38 -7.57
N HIS A 162 0.05 -19.87 -6.41
CA HIS A 162 -0.56 -19.01 -5.41
C HIS A 162 0.47 -18.07 -4.78
N THR A 163 0.07 -16.83 -4.53
CA THR A 163 0.73 -15.96 -3.55
C THR A 163 -0.01 -16.04 -2.22
N ALA A 164 0.54 -15.41 -1.19
CA ALA A 164 -0.02 -15.41 0.15
C ALA A 164 -0.36 -13.99 0.64
N THR A 165 -1.10 -13.91 1.74
CA THR A 165 -1.49 -12.66 2.37
C THR A 165 -1.52 -12.82 3.88
N ASN A 166 -1.11 -11.76 4.59
CA ASN A 166 -1.35 -11.65 6.02
C ASN A 166 -2.80 -11.26 6.34
N TYR A 167 -3.62 -10.94 5.34
CA TYR A 167 -4.98 -10.42 5.52
C TYR A 167 -6.04 -11.45 5.14
N GLY A 168 -6.02 -12.65 5.73
CA GLY A 168 -6.98 -13.71 5.39
C GLY A 168 -8.46 -13.28 5.55
N ALA A 169 -8.75 -12.31 6.42
CA ALA A 169 -10.09 -11.75 6.57
C ALA A 169 -10.55 -10.89 5.37
N GLU A 170 -9.63 -10.30 4.59
CA GLU A 170 -9.98 -9.52 3.40
C GLU A 170 -10.65 -10.39 2.33
N LEU A 171 -10.26 -11.66 2.22
CA LEU A 171 -10.85 -12.62 1.27
C LEU A 171 -12.36 -12.78 1.51
N ASN A 172 -12.75 -12.75 2.79
CA ASN A 172 -14.11 -12.97 3.23
C ASN A 172 -14.97 -11.71 3.19
N ALA A 173 -14.35 -10.54 3.41
CA ALA A 173 -15.02 -9.26 3.24
C ALA A 173 -15.44 -9.00 1.78
N GLN A 174 -14.78 -9.61 0.80
CA GLN A 174 -15.14 -9.51 -0.62
C GLN A 174 -16.30 -10.44 -1.01
N GLY A 175 -16.35 -11.66 -0.46
CA GLY A 175 -17.42 -12.64 -0.73
C GLY A 175 -18.81 -12.17 -0.29
N MET A 176 -18.88 -11.32 0.72
CA MET A 176 -20.13 -10.72 1.22
C MET A 176 -20.78 -9.73 0.23
N ARG A 177 -20.04 -9.25 -0.78
CA ARG A 177 -20.37 -8.03 -1.55
C ARG A 177 -21.23 -8.24 -2.79
N SER A 178 -21.41 -9.48 -3.28
CA SER A 178 -22.04 -9.71 -4.60
C SER A 178 -23.36 -10.48 -4.60
N THR A 179 -23.67 -11.26 -3.56
CA THR A 179 -24.85 -12.16 -3.59
C THR A 179 -25.78 -12.00 -2.38
N GLY A 180 -25.44 -11.16 -1.40
CA GLY A 180 -26.12 -11.14 -0.09
C GLY A 180 -25.95 -12.44 0.72
N GLN A 181 -25.33 -13.47 0.14
CA GLN A 181 -24.94 -14.69 0.82
C GLN A 181 -23.45 -14.67 1.11
N VAL A 182 -23.14 -14.89 2.38
CA VAL A 182 -21.79 -14.94 2.92
C VAL A 182 -21.11 -16.23 2.42
N LEU A 183 -20.46 -16.18 1.25
CA LEU A 183 -19.50 -17.22 0.85
C LEU A 183 -18.20 -17.02 1.62
N VAL A 184 -18.27 -17.13 2.95
CA VAL A 184 -17.07 -17.18 3.77
C VAL A 184 -16.46 -18.57 3.64
N ARG A 185 -15.17 -18.59 3.36
CA ARG A 185 -14.37 -19.81 3.34
C ARG A 185 -13.32 -19.74 4.43
N GLU A 186 -12.96 -20.92 4.93
CA GLU A 186 -11.80 -21.04 5.78
C GLU A 186 -10.57 -20.65 4.97
N SER A 187 -9.71 -19.83 5.56
CA SER A 187 -8.41 -19.55 4.99
C SER A 187 -7.59 -20.84 4.98
N ALA A 188 -6.75 -21.04 3.98
CA ALA A 188 -5.77 -22.11 4.00
C ALA A 188 -4.42 -21.54 4.43
N SER A 189 -3.82 -22.07 5.49
CA SER A 189 -2.51 -21.61 5.93
C SER A 189 -1.41 -22.03 4.94
N VAL A 190 -0.43 -21.14 4.78
CA VAL A 190 0.81 -21.41 4.03
C VAL A 190 1.77 -22.29 4.84
N LEU A 191 1.75 -22.15 6.16
CA LEU A 191 2.69 -22.82 7.07
C LEU A 191 1.94 -23.89 7.87
N MET A 192 2.47 -25.11 7.92
CA MET A 192 1.81 -26.22 8.64
C MET A 192 1.59 -25.92 10.13
N ASN A 193 2.50 -25.17 10.76
CA ASN A 193 2.52 -24.92 12.21
C ASN A 193 2.20 -23.47 12.59
N SER A 194 1.75 -22.66 11.64
CA SER A 194 1.33 -21.28 11.90
C SER A 194 0.04 -21.01 11.14
N PRO A 195 -0.98 -20.37 11.73
CA PRO A 195 -2.20 -20.03 11.01
C PRO A 195 -1.98 -18.95 9.94
N VAL A 196 -0.84 -18.25 9.98
CA VAL A 196 -0.51 -17.15 9.05
C VAL A 196 0.90 -17.31 8.46
N PRO A 197 1.14 -16.83 7.23
CA PRO A 197 0.18 -16.22 6.31
C PRO A 197 -0.81 -17.24 5.72
N SER A 198 -1.88 -16.74 5.09
CA SER A 198 -2.84 -17.57 4.36
C SER A 198 -2.65 -17.44 2.85
N TRP A 199 -3.01 -18.48 2.09
CA TRP A 199 -3.04 -18.40 0.63
C TRP A 199 -4.04 -17.33 0.17
N SER A 200 -3.68 -16.59 -0.88
CA SER A 200 -4.53 -15.56 -1.47
C SER A 200 -5.43 -16.16 -2.53
N ASP A 201 -6.73 -15.90 -2.41
CA ASP A 201 -7.73 -16.25 -3.42
C ASP A 201 -7.94 -15.06 -4.38
N TYR A 202 -7.25 -15.04 -5.52
CA TYR A 202 -7.50 -14.01 -6.55
C TYR A 202 -8.70 -14.39 -7.43
N ASN A 203 -9.92 -14.10 -6.98
CA ASN A 203 -11.08 -14.02 -7.87
C ASN A 203 -11.19 -12.60 -8.47
N TRP A 204 -10.20 -12.17 -9.25
CA TRP A 204 -10.05 -10.76 -9.65
C TRP A 204 -11.18 -10.21 -10.56
N HIS A 205 -12.01 -11.05 -11.20
CA HIS A 205 -13.07 -10.56 -12.11
C HIS A 205 -14.36 -11.40 -12.15
N GLY A 206 -14.72 -12.11 -11.07
CA GLY A 206 -15.91 -12.98 -11.09
C GLY A 206 -15.82 -14.18 -12.04
N GLY A 207 -14.73 -14.29 -12.82
CA GLY A 207 -14.28 -15.54 -13.39
C GLY A 207 -13.84 -16.44 -12.24
N SER A 208 -14.43 -17.64 -12.16
CA SER A 208 -13.95 -18.70 -11.28
C SER A 208 -12.42 -18.77 -11.41
N MET A 209 -11.68 -18.61 -10.31
CA MET A 209 -10.26 -18.92 -10.28
C MET A 209 -10.00 -20.16 -11.14
N LYS A 210 -8.97 -20.13 -11.99
CA LYS A 210 -8.49 -21.38 -12.59
C LYS A 210 -8.20 -22.29 -11.40
N LYS A 211 -9.00 -23.33 -11.22
CA LYS A 211 -8.97 -24.31 -10.12
C LYS A 211 -7.63 -25.08 -10.03
N THR A 212 -6.61 -24.60 -10.73
CA THR A 212 -5.38 -25.27 -11.13
C THR A 212 -4.13 -24.57 -10.61
N TRP A 213 -4.22 -23.38 -10.00
CA TRP A 213 -3.06 -22.80 -9.34
C TRP A 213 -2.64 -23.66 -8.16
N LYS A 214 -1.34 -23.81 -7.98
CA LYS A 214 -0.72 -24.64 -6.94
C LYS A 214 0.19 -23.78 -6.07
N PRO A 215 0.52 -24.20 -4.85
CA PRO A 215 1.65 -23.60 -4.14
C PRO A 215 2.91 -23.60 -5.03
N PRO A 216 3.76 -22.55 -4.97
CA PRO A 216 4.99 -22.54 -5.74
C PRO A 216 5.88 -23.71 -5.32
N THR A 217 6.43 -24.44 -6.30
CA THR A 217 7.27 -25.62 -6.06
C THR A 217 8.73 -25.26 -5.78
N GLN A 218 9.11 -24.01 -6.03
CA GLN A 218 10.45 -23.47 -5.80
C GLN A 218 10.38 -21.98 -5.44
N GLY A 219 11.52 -21.46 -4.95
CA GLY A 219 11.67 -20.05 -4.62
C GLY A 219 10.87 -19.60 -3.40
N TYR A 220 10.46 -18.34 -3.40
CA TYR A 220 9.88 -17.66 -2.24
C TYR A 220 8.41 -17.31 -2.47
N ILE A 221 7.58 -17.53 -1.45
CA ILE A 221 6.15 -17.23 -1.50
C ILE A 221 5.96 -15.74 -1.25
N LEU A 222 5.60 -15.01 -2.32
CA LEU A 222 5.26 -13.60 -2.23
C LEU A 222 4.04 -13.43 -1.30
N THR A 223 4.18 -12.68 -0.22
CA THR A 223 3.21 -12.58 0.86
C THR A 223 2.85 -11.13 1.13
N LYS A 224 1.61 -10.74 0.82
CA LYS A 224 1.10 -9.38 1.04
C LYS A 224 1.19 -8.97 2.51
N THR A 225 1.82 -7.82 2.77
CA THR A 225 1.79 -7.12 4.06
C THR A 225 1.81 -5.60 3.88
N HIS A 226 1.06 -4.91 4.72
CA HIS A 226 1.05 -3.45 4.86
C HIS A 226 1.70 -3.01 6.17
N CYS A 227 2.23 -3.93 6.98
CA CYS A 227 2.92 -3.60 8.23
C CYS A 227 2.15 -2.61 9.13
N GLY A 228 0.82 -2.77 9.22
CA GLY A 228 -0.06 -1.88 9.98
C GLY A 228 -0.31 -0.48 9.40
N GLY A 229 0.12 -0.18 8.17
CA GLY A 229 -0.11 1.10 7.48
C GLY A 229 -1.56 1.32 6.99
N TYR A 230 -2.43 0.33 7.12
CA TYR A 230 -3.83 0.43 6.70
C TYR A 230 -4.67 1.20 7.74
N CYS A 231 -4.98 2.47 7.44
CA CYS A 231 -6.01 3.22 8.14
C CYS A 231 -6.53 4.41 7.31
N PHE A 232 -7.85 4.53 7.12
CA PHE A 232 -8.48 5.64 6.40
C PHE A 232 -8.93 6.80 7.30
N ASP A 233 -9.17 6.55 8.58
CA ASP A 233 -9.65 7.54 9.55
C ASP A 233 -8.69 7.64 10.74
N CYS A 234 -7.43 7.94 10.44
CA CYS A 234 -6.39 8.16 11.44
C CYS A 234 -5.59 9.41 11.10
N PHE A 235 -5.22 10.14 12.15
CA PHE A 235 -4.31 11.27 12.08
C PHE A 235 -2.84 10.85 12.10
N ALA A 236 -1.97 11.74 11.63
CA ALA A 236 -0.53 11.57 11.72
C ALA A 236 -0.11 11.60 13.19
N GLY A 237 0.53 10.55 13.68
CA GLY A 237 0.95 10.49 15.08
C GLY A 237 -0.08 9.88 16.03
N LEU A 238 -1.18 9.35 15.52
CA LEU A 238 -1.84 8.25 16.23
C LEU A 238 -0.75 7.24 16.57
N LYS A 239 -0.75 6.73 17.80
CA LYS A 239 0.01 5.54 18.19
C LYS A 239 -0.52 4.32 17.44
N GLN A 240 -0.59 4.38 16.11
CA GLN A 240 -0.57 3.21 15.27
C GLN A 240 0.68 2.49 15.73
N LYS A 241 0.49 1.38 16.47
CA LYS A 241 1.60 0.63 17.07
C LYS A 241 2.68 0.40 16.02
N ALA A 242 2.26 0.15 14.79
CA ALA A 242 3.08 0.01 13.60
C ALA A 242 4.04 1.17 13.29
N THR A 243 3.66 2.44 13.44
CA THR A 243 4.50 3.57 13.00
C THR A 243 5.31 4.20 14.13
N LYS A 244 5.42 3.50 15.28
CA LYS A 244 6.10 4.03 16.47
C LYS A 244 7.62 3.86 16.37
N ASP A 245 8.06 2.66 16.03
CA ASP A 245 9.46 2.26 15.98
C ASP A 245 9.62 1.02 15.08
N VAL A 246 10.86 0.69 14.73
CA VAL A 246 11.20 -0.41 13.80
C VAL A 246 10.72 -1.76 14.35
N THR A 247 10.86 -1.99 15.65
CA THR A 247 10.40 -3.23 16.31
C THR A 247 8.89 -3.43 16.16
N ALA A 248 8.11 -2.39 16.44
CA ALA A 248 6.66 -2.47 16.34
C ALA A 248 6.19 -2.56 14.88
N PHE A 249 6.87 -1.88 13.96
CA PHE A 249 6.62 -2.00 12.52
C PHE A 249 6.89 -3.42 12.02
N SER A 250 8.06 -3.99 12.34
CA SER A 250 8.46 -5.35 11.97
C SER A 250 7.47 -6.40 12.51
N LYS A 251 7.04 -6.24 13.77
CA LYS A 251 6.00 -7.11 14.35
C LYS A 251 4.67 -7.03 13.58
N GLU A 252 4.25 -5.83 13.18
CA GLU A 252 3.04 -5.64 12.38
C GLU A 252 3.22 -6.12 10.93
N CYS A 253 4.45 -6.17 10.39
CA CYS A 253 4.72 -6.81 9.10
C CYS A 253 4.43 -8.31 9.13
N GLY A 254 4.76 -8.99 10.24
CA GLY A 254 4.49 -10.42 10.42
C GLY A 254 3.07 -10.75 10.89
N ARG A 255 2.33 -9.77 11.42
CA ARG A 255 0.97 -9.96 11.92
C ARG A 255 0.02 -10.31 10.78
N GLY A 256 -0.78 -11.36 10.97
CA GLY A 256 -1.83 -11.71 10.03
C GLY A 256 -3.11 -12.21 10.68
N GLN A 257 -4.09 -12.53 9.83
CA GLN A 257 -5.39 -13.06 10.18
C GLN A 257 -5.68 -14.35 9.42
N TYR A 258 -6.19 -15.34 10.13
CA TYR A 258 -6.66 -16.62 9.60
C TYR A 258 -8.15 -16.75 9.89
N VAL A 259 -8.97 -17.04 8.88
CA VAL A 259 -10.42 -17.23 9.10
C VAL A 259 -10.72 -18.71 9.23
N THR A 260 -11.39 -19.09 10.31
CA THR A 260 -11.83 -20.46 10.57
C THR A 260 -13.29 -20.51 10.99
N ARG A 261 -13.95 -21.64 10.77
CA ARG A 261 -15.31 -21.86 11.27
C ARG A 261 -15.23 -22.27 12.74
N ASN A 262 -16.00 -21.58 13.59
CA ASN A 262 -16.24 -22.04 14.94
C ASN A 262 -17.07 -23.34 14.89
N THR A 263 -16.53 -24.42 15.46
CA THR A 263 -17.18 -25.74 15.43
C THR A 263 -18.49 -25.79 16.19
N THR A 264 -18.65 -24.95 17.23
CA THR A 264 -19.85 -24.90 18.06
C THR A 264 -20.94 -24.03 17.46
N SER A 265 -20.61 -22.81 17.03
CA SER A 265 -21.60 -21.85 16.53
C SER A 265 -21.83 -21.91 15.02
N GLY A 266 -20.93 -22.58 14.29
CA GLY A 266 -20.89 -22.54 12.82
C GLY A 266 -20.50 -21.18 12.24
N GLN A 267 -20.26 -20.17 13.08
CA GLN A 267 -19.88 -18.83 12.65
C GLN A 267 -18.39 -18.76 12.35
N PHE A 268 -18.04 -18.00 11.32
CA PHE A 268 -16.65 -17.74 11.00
C PHE A 268 -16.07 -16.64 11.88
N HIS A 269 -14.83 -16.82 12.30
CA HIS A 269 -14.09 -15.81 13.04
C HIS A 269 -12.66 -15.70 12.52
N ALA A 270 -12.08 -14.51 12.63
CA ALA A 270 -10.69 -14.26 12.31
C ALA A 270 -9.84 -14.43 13.56
N ILE A 271 -8.86 -15.34 13.48
CA ILE A 271 -7.83 -15.55 14.49
C ILE A 271 -6.60 -14.73 14.08
N ASN A 272 -6.06 -13.93 14.99
CA ASN A 272 -4.80 -13.23 14.76
C ASN A 272 -3.62 -14.18 14.98
N GLY A 273 -2.60 -14.10 14.12
CA GLY A 273 -1.34 -14.84 14.26
C GLY A 273 -0.15 -13.98 13.83
N TYR A 274 1.04 -14.55 13.95
CA TYR A 274 2.28 -13.93 13.48
C TYR A 274 3.08 -14.91 12.63
N THR A 275 3.55 -14.44 11.49
CA THR A 275 4.53 -15.15 10.66
C THR A 275 5.84 -15.21 11.45
N PRO A 276 6.42 -16.40 11.70
CA PRO A 276 7.70 -16.49 12.39
C PRO A 276 8.80 -15.78 11.60
N THR A 277 9.57 -14.91 12.25
CA THR A 277 10.56 -14.05 11.58
C THR A 277 11.62 -14.86 10.85
N GLU A 278 12.00 -16.03 11.36
CA GLU A 278 12.97 -16.93 10.72
C GLU A 278 12.47 -17.58 9.42
N LYS A 279 11.17 -17.41 9.10
CA LYS A 279 10.60 -17.83 7.81
C LYS A 279 10.62 -16.71 6.78
N VAL A 280 10.88 -15.48 7.18
CA VAL A 280 10.95 -14.31 6.30
C VAL A 280 12.36 -14.20 5.77
N ALA A 281 12.52 -14.41 4.47
CA ALA A 281 13.84 -14.53 3.86
C ALA A 281 14.20 -13.35 2.94
N ARG A 282 13.20 -12.56 2.51
CA ARG A 282 13.41 -11.38 1.65
C ARG A 282 12.18 -10.47 1.63
N ALA A 283 12.35 -9.27 1.08
CA ALA A 283 11.26 -8.31 0.90
C ALA A 283 11.22 -7.75 -0.53
N VAL A 284 10.02 -7.61 -1.08
CA VAL A 284 9.71 -6.80 -2.25
C VAL A 284 9.04 -5.54 -1.72
N HIS A 285 9.66 -4.39 -1.90
CA HIS A 285 9.20 -3.09 -1.39
C HIS A 285 8.73 -2.23 -2.55
N ILE A 286 7.43 -1.97 -2.62
CA ILE A 286 6.86 -1.13 -3.68
C ILE A 286 6.77 0.32 -3.20
N ILE A 287 7.29 1.21 -4.02
CA ILE A 287 7.17 2.66 -3.90
C ILE A 287 6.37 3.16 -5.08
N ARG A 288 5.40 4.05 -4.84
CA ARG A 288 4.59 4.68 -5.88
C ARG A 288 4.81 6.20 -5.83
N ASP A 289 4.43 6.96 -6.85
CA ASP A 289 4.29 8.40 -6.70
C ASP A 289 3.40 8.70 -5.46
N PRO A 290 3.90 9.50 -4.49
CA PRO A 290 3.18 9.76 -3.25
C PRO A 290 1.84 10.46 -3.48
N PHE A 291 1.75 11.39 -4.44
CA PHE A 291 0.51 12.07 -4.78
C PHE A 291 -0.49 11.09 -5.39
N ASP A 292 0.00 10.20 -6.27
CA ASP A 292 -0.87 9.20 -6.87
C ASP A 292 -1.40 8.20 -5.85
N ASN A 293 -0.57 7.85 -4.87
CA ASN A 293 -0.94 6.92 -3.83
C ASN A 293 -2.00 7.51 -2.87
N VAL A 294 -1.85 8.76 -2.42
CA VAL A 294 -2.83 9.42 -1.54
C VAL A 294 -4.20 9.52 -2.22
N VAL A 295 -4.25 9.92 -3.50
CA VAL A 295 -5.52 9.96 -4.24
C VAL A 295 -6.07 8.55 -4.51
N ALA A 296 -5.22 7.56 -4.80
CA ALA A 296 -5.67 6.18 -4.96
C ALA A 296 -6.30 5.59 -3.69
N ARG A 297 -5.87 6.04 -2.51
CA ARG A 297 -6.50 5.69 -1.22
C ARG A 297 -7.90 6.28 -1.13
N PHE A 298 -8.10 7.54 -1.50
CA PHE A 298 -9.42 8.14 -1.59
C PHE A 298 -10.36 7.37 -2.55
N HIS A 299 -9.87 7.03 -3.75
CA HIS A 299 -10.64 6.22 -4.70
C HIS A 299 -10.98 4.83 -4.15
N HIS A 300 -10.10 4.24 -3.36
CA HIS A 300 -10.38 2.98 -2.66
C HIS A 300 -11.48 3.13 -1.62
N GLU A 301 -11.47 4.22 -0.86
CA GLU A 301 -12.51 4.52 0.11
C GLU A 301 -13.88 4.75 -0.56
N ILE A 302 -13.92 5.46 -1.68
CA ILE A 302 -15.14 5.56 -2.50
C ILE A 302 -15.65 4.19 -2.92
N LYS A 303 -14.76 3.31 -3.42
CA LYS A 303 -15.15 1.95 -3.79
C LYS A 303 -15.74 1.20 -2.61
N ARG A 304 -15.11 1.29 -1.44
CA ARG A 304 -15.60 0.68 -0.19
C ARG A 304 -16.98 1.22 0.20
N MET A 305 -17.18 2.52 0.07
CA MET A 305 -18.46 3.16 0.42
C MET A 305 -19.57 2.81 -0.57
N LYS A 306 -19.29 2.71 -1.88
CA LYS A 306 -20.27 2.23 -2.88
C LYS A 306 -20.83 0.84 -2.57
N GLU A 307 -20.06 0.01 -1.89
CA GLU A 307 -20.44 -1.35 -1.51
C GLU A 307 -21.15 -1.41 -0.15
N GLN A 308 -21.17 -0.31 0.60
CA GLN A 308 -21.79 -0.22 1.93
C GLN A 308 -23.21 0.35 1.82
N ALA A 309 -24.22 -0.38 2.29
CA ALA A 309 -25.60 0.11 2.32
C ALA A 309 -25.73 1.37 3.19
N GLY A 310 -26.51 2.36 2.74
CA GLY A 310 -26.74 3.61 3.47
C GLY A 310 -25.62 4.66 3.33
N SER A 311 -24.70 4.49 2.38
CA SER A 311 -23.57 5.39 2.15
C SER A 311 -23.87 6.52 1.16
N GLU A 312 -25.11 6.65 0.68
CA GLU A 312 -25.48 7.59 -0.40
C GLU A 312 -25.14 9.04 -0.02
N ARG A 313 -25.39 9.42 1.24
CA ARG A 313 -25.03 10.74 1.75
C ARG A 313 -23.52 10.96 1.77
N TRP A 314 -22.74 9.93 2.08
CA TRP A 314 -21.29 10.02 2.09
C TRP A 314 -20.75 10.18 0.67
N LEU A 315 -21.27 9.40 -0.27
CA LEU A 315 -20.88 9.45 -1.69
C LEU A 315 -21.29 10.76 -2.36
N ALA A 316 -22.42 11.33 -1.95
CA ALA A 316 -22.84 12.67 -2.39
C ALA A 316 -21.94 13.78 -1.84
N LYS A 317 -21.41 13.60 -0.61
CA LYS A 317 -20.50 14.56 0.02
C LYS A 317 -19.09 14.48 -0.57
N TYR A 318 -18.62 13.29 -0.91
CA TYR A 318 -17.27 13.06 -1.45
C TYR A 318 -17.33 12.35 -2.81
N PRO A 319 -17.76 13.06 -3.86
CA PRO A 319 -17.79 12.49 -5.20
C PRO A 319 -16.38 12.09 -5.68
N ASN A 320 -16.32 11.21 -6.67
CA ASN A 320 -15.06 10.74 -7.26
C ASN A 320 -14.42 11.80 -8.19
N THR A 321 -14.12 12.98 -7.64
CA THR A 321 -13.58 14.15 -8.33
C THR A 321 -12.49 14.80 -7.48
N ARG A 322 -11.78 15.78 -8.06
CA ARG A 322 -10.82 16.61 -7.31
C ARG A 322 -11.46 17.32 -6.12
N ASP A 323 -12.63 17.92 -6.32
CA ASP A 323 -13.30 18.65 -5.24
C ASP A 323 -13.77 17.71 -4.13
N GLY A 324 -14.33 16.55 -4.48
CA GLY A 324 -14.72 15.54 -3.48
C GLY A 324 -13.53 14.99 -2.70
N PHE A 325 -12.36 14.87 -3.34
CA PHE A 325 -11.11 14.54 -2.65
C PHE A 325 -10.69 15.64 -1.67
N ARG A 326 -10.74 16.92 -2.08
CA ARG A 326 -10.38 18.05 -1.22
C ARG A 326 -11.32 18.17 -0.02
N ASP A 327 -12.63 18.03 -0.24
CA ASP A 327 -13.62 18.01 0.85
C ASP A 327 -13.37 16.87 1.84
N PHE A 328 -13.08 15.68 1.34
CA PHE A 328 -12.72 14.52 2.16
C PHE A 328 -11.49 14.80 3.02
N CYS A 329 -10.42 15.33 2.40
CA CYS A 329 -9.19 15.69 3.09
C CYS A 329 -9.39 16.80 4.12
N ASN A 330 -10.16 17.83 3.79
CA ASN A 330 -10.44 18.96 4.68
C ASN A 330 -11.20 18.50 5.93
N ASP A 331 -12.19 17.62 5.78
CA ASP A 331 -12.92 17.07 6.92
C ASP A 331 -12.03 16.19 7.80
N LEU A 332 -11.16 15.38 7.21
CA LEU A 332 -10.19 14.59 7.98
C LEU A 332 -9.20 15.50 8.72
N GLY A 333 -8.63 16.50 8.03
CA GLY A 333 -7.73 17.48 8.63
C GLY A 333 -8.38 18.23 9.78
N ALA A 334 -9.61 18.74 9.57
CA ALA A 334 -10.37 19.45 10.61
C ALA A 334 -10.70 18.54 11.82
N LYS A 335 -11.11 17.29 11.57
CA LYS A 335 -11.40 16.31 12.62
C LYS A 335 -10.21 16.04 13.52
N TRP A 336 -9.01 16.06 12.97
CA TRP A 336 -7.80 15.60 13.64
C TRP A 336 -6.80 16.70 14.01
N LYS A 337 -7.03 17.94 13.56
CA LYS A 337 -6.17 19.11 13.74
C LYS A 337 -5.58 19.22 15.15
N ASP A 338 -6.44 19.30 16.16
CA ASP A 338 -6.02 19.48 17.56
C ASP A 338 -5.11 18.34 18.06
N LYS A 339 -5.36 17.10 17.61
CA LYS A 339 -4.56 15.95 18.04
C LYS A 339 -3.21 15.93 17.34
N GLU A 340 -3.17 16.31 16.08
CA GLU A 340 -1.93 16.42 15.31
C GLU A 340 -1.03 17.51 15.85
N GLU A 341 -1.57 18.70 16.06
CA GLU A 341 -0.84 19.86 16.59
C GLU A 341 -0.26 19.56 17.98
N LYS A 342 -1.02 18.89 18.84
CA LYS A 342 -0.59 18.50 20.19
C LYS A 342 0.33 17.27 20.23
N SER A 343 0.42 16.49 19.14
CA SER A 343 1.19 15.24 19.15
C SER A 343 2.71 15.46 19.13
N GLY A 344 3.17 16.64 18.71
CA GLY A 344 4.60 16.97 18.63
C GLY A 344 5.35 16.23 17.50
N ILE A 345 4.68 15.47 16.63
CA ILE A 345 5.33 14.78 15.51
C ILE A 345 5.88 15.75 14.46
N TYR A 346 5.24 16.91 14.35
CA TYR A 346 5.59 17.97 13.41
C TYR A 346 6.52 18.96 14.10
N LYS A 347 7.83 18.71 14.01
CA LYS A 347 8.86 19.62 14.52
C LYS A 347 9.04 20.84 13.62
N ASP A 348 9.79 21.84 14.09
CA ASP A 348 10.29 22.97 13.28
C ASP A 348 9.22 23.70 12.47
N ASN A 349 8.06 23.94 13.08
CA ASN A 349 6.92 24.61 12.44
C ASN A 349 6.39 23.87 11.18
N MET A 350 6.70 22.58 11.01
CA MET A 350 6.27 21.78 9.86
C MET A 350 4.75 21.80 9.69
N PHE A 351 4.00 21.73 10.80
CA PHE A 351 2.54 21.73 10.73
C PHE A 351 1.99 23.00 10.05
N ALA A 352 2.57 24.17 10.32
CA ALA A 352 2.14 25.41 9.70
C ALA A 352 2.40 25.44 8.19
N LEU A 353 3.41 24.70 7.70
CA LEU A 353 3.75 24.60 6.28
C LEU A 353 2.82 23.64 5.52
N ILE A 354 2.32 22.59 6.18
CA ILE A 354 1.59 21.51 5.51
C ILE A 354 0.09 21.48 5.83
N LYS A 355 -0.40 22.26 6.81
CA LYS A 355 -1.80 22.23 7.27
C LYS A 355 -2.81 22.49 6.14
N ASP A 356 -2.39 23.14 5.07
CA ASP A 356 -3.23 23.49 3.92
C ASP A 356 -3.06 22.49 2.75
N VAL A 357 -2.16 21.50 2.89
CA VAL A 357 -2.00 20.41 1.91
C VAL A 357 -3.13 19.39 2.09
N PRO A 358 -3.92 19.08 1.05
CA PRO A 358 -4.96 18.06 1.15
C PRO A 358 -4.41 16.71 1.61
N CYS A 359 -4.94 16.20 2.72
CA CYS A 359 -4.55 14.93 3.32
C CYS A 359 -3.06 14.88 3.70
N HIS A 360 -2.49 15.97 4.24
CA HIS A 360 -1.12 16.03 4.76
C HIS A 360 -0.77 14.87 5.71
N SER A 361 -1.74 14.38 6.48
CA SER A 361 -1.58 13.21 7.35
C SER A 361 -1.27 11.91 6.61
N ASP A 362 -1.77 11.73 5.37
CA ASP A 362 -1.45 10.57 4.55
C ASP A 362 -0.03 10.65 4.02
N PHE A 363 0.46 11.84 3.63
CA PHE A 363 1.85 12.04 3.25
C PHE A 363 2.80 11.77 4.41
N PHE A 364 2.49 12.23 5.63
CA PHE A 364 3.27 11.88 6.82
C PHE A 364 3.38 10.36 6.98
N ARG A 365 2.23 9.67 6.92
CA ARG A 365 2.18 8.21 7.09
C ARG A 365 2.92 7.48 5.98
N TYR A 366 2.83 7.96 4.74
CA TYR A 366 3.58 7.44 3.61
C TYR A 366 5.08 7.50 3.90
N ILE A 367 5.61 8.69 4.25
CA ILE A 367 7.03 8.89 4.53
C ILE A 367 7.50 7.98 5.67
N GLN A 368 6.79 8.00 6.81
CA GLN A 368 7.18 7.21 7.98
C GLN A 368 7.09 5.70 7.72
N TRP A 369 6.09 5.25 6.99
CA TRP A 369 5.96 3.85 6.62
C TRP A 369 7.14 3.39 5.74
N HIS A 370 7.55 4.20 4.76
CA HIS A 370 8.70 3.89 3.92
C HIS A 370 10.02 3.91 4.69
N ASN A 371 10.23 4.88 5.58
CA ASN A 371 11.39 4.94 6.48
C ASN A 371 11.51 3.65 7.31
N LEU A 372 10.40 3.21 7.93
CA LEU A 372 10.35 2.02 8.76
C LEU A 372 10.48 0.73 7.96
N ALA A 373 9.98 0.70 6.72
CA ALA A 373 10.17 -0.44 5.82
C ALA A 373 11.66 -0.66 5.50
N PHE A 374 12.38 0.41 5.13
CA PHE A 374 13.83 0.32 4.91
C PHE A 374 14.56 -0.15 6.16
N ALA A 375 14.32 0.52 7.29
CA ALA A 375 14.96 0.18 8.56
C ALA A 375 14.68 -1.28 8.97
N THR A 376 13.43 -1.74 8.85
CA THR A 376 13.05 -3.13 9.17
C THR A 376 13.81 -4.14 8.33
N THR A 377 13.94 -3.92 7.03
CA THR A 377 14.66 -4.88 6.17
C THR A 377 16.16 -4.89 6.44
N ALA A 378 16.74 -3.73 6.80
CA ALA A 378 18.13 -3.63 7.24
C ALA A 378 18.35 -4.35 8.57
N ASP A 379 17.50 -4.11 9.58
CA ASP A 379 17.56 -4.74 10.90
C ASP A 379 17.41 -6.27 10.83
N LEU A 380 16.57 -6.76 9.92
CA LEU A 380 16.41 -8.20 9.69
C LEU A 380 17.55 -8.83 8.88
N GLY A 381 18.42 -8.02 8.27
CA GLY A 381 19.50 -8.50 7.40
C GLY A 381 18.99 -9.26 6.18
N ILE A 382 17.78 -8.98 5.70
CA ILE A 382 17.18 -9.66 4.55
C ILE A 382 17.34 -8.83 3.27
N PRO A 383 17.60 -9.47 2.11
CA PRO A 383 17.66 -8.76 0.85
C PRO A 383 16.30 -8.15 0.49
N SER A 384 16.35 -6.96 -0.10
CA SER A 384 15.16 -6.19 -0.51
C SER A 384 15.21 -5.81 -1.98
N LYS A 385 14.14 -6.11 -2.72
CA LYS A 385 13.92 -5.64 -4.09
C LYS A 385 12.99 -4.43 -4.05
N ILE A 386 13.52 -3.26 -4.41
CA ILE A 386 12.72 -2.04 -4.55
C ILE A 386 12.11 -2.02 -5.96
N ILE A 387 10.81 -1.78 -6.05
CA ILE A 387 10.09 -1.58 -7.31
C ILE A 387 9.42 -0.21 -7.26
N LEU A 388 9.70 0.64 -8.26
CA LEU A 388 8.88 1.82 -8.50
C LEU A 388 7.66 1.37 -9.30
N TYR A 389 6.46 1.66 -8.83
CA TYR A 389 5.23 1.12 -9.41
C TYR A 389 5.05 1.49 -10.90
N GLU A 390 5.54 2.66 -11.26
CA GLU A 390 5.52 3.24 -12.61
C GLU A 390 6.45 2.48 -13.57
N ASP A 391 7.42 1.71 -13.06
CA ASP A 391 8.27 0.86 -13.89
C ASP A 391 7.45 -0.25 -14.58
N TYR A 392 6.28 -0.62 -14.07
CA TYR A 392 5.37 -1.51 -14.82
C TYR A 392 4.82 -0.86 -16.10
N ALA A 393 4.71 0.47 -16.17
CA ALA A 393 4.38 1.14 -17.43
C ALA A 393 5.61 1.28 -18.32
N ASN A 394 6.72 1.71 -17.74
CA ASN A 394 7.87 2.20 -18.51
C ASN A 394 8.84 1.08 -18.91
N ASN A 395 8.95 0.03 -18.10
CA ASN A 395 9.97 -1.02 -18.19
C ASN A 395 9.39 -2.40 -17.86
N PHE A 396 8.16 -2.69 -18.30
CA PHE A 396 7.37 -3.82 -17.83
C PHE A 396 8.11 -5.16 -17.77
N ASN A 397 8.70 -5.60 -18.90
CA ASN A 397 9.39 -6.89 -18.98
C ASN A 397 10.55 -6.96 -17.98
N LYS A 398 11.39 -5.93 -17.94
CA LYS A 398 12.52 -5.84 -17.01
C LYS A 398 12.04 -5.91 -15.55
N THR A 399 11.02 -5.15 -15.18
CA THR A 399 10.49 -5.14 -13.81
C THR A 399 9.91 -6.50 -13.40
N LYS A 400 9.17 -7.15 -14.31
CA LYS A 400 8.62 -8.49 -14.12
C LYS A 400 9.75 -9.53 -13.97
N ASP A 401 10.70 -9.54 -14.88
CA ASP A 401 11.81 -10.52 -14.91
C ASP A 401 12.68 -10.39 -13.65
N GLU A 402 13.04 -9.17 -13.27
CA GLU A 402 13.80 -8.92 -12.04
C GLU A 402 13.02 -9.30 -10.78
N LEU A 403 11.69 -9.13 -10.77
CA LEU A 403 10.83 -9.58 -9.68
C LEU A 403 10.81 -11.11 -9.58
N LEU A 404 10.62 -11.82 -10.70
CA LEU A 404 10.59 -13.28 -10.73
C LEU A 404 11.95 -13.89 -10.38
N GLN A 405 13.04 -13.32 -10.91
CA GLN A 405 14.40 -13.69 -10.55
C GLN A 405 14.64 -13.49 -9.06
N PHE A 406 14.22 -12.35 -8.50
CA PHE A 406 14.31 -12.10 -7.07
C PHE A 406 13.42 -13.04 -6.24
N LEU A 407 12.34 -13.57 -6.79
CA LEU A 407 11.52 -14.59 -6.11
C LEU A 407 12.00 -16.01 -6.36
N GLN A 408 12.96 -16.21 -7.26
CA GLN A 408 13.41 -17.53 -7.75
C GLN A 408 12.23 -18.37 -8.25
N GLN A 409 11.32 -17.74 -9.00
CA GLN A 409 10.18 -18.39 -9.62
C GLN A 409 10.29 -18.30 -11.14
N ASP A 410 9.79 -19.31 -11.83
CA ASP A 410 9.80 -19.36 -13.29
C ASP A 410 8.52 -18.75 -13.87
N GLU A 411 8.65 -18.07 -15.00
CA GLU A 411 7.51 -17.68 -15.83
C GLU A 411 7.00 -18.90 -16.60
N VAL A 412 5.72 -19.23 -16.41
CA VAL A 412 5.04 -20.38 -17.01
C VAL A 412 3.93 -19.94 -17.97
N TYR A 413 3.34 -18.77 -17.75
CA TYR A 413 2.21 -18.24 -18.49
C TYR A 413 2.44 -16.78 -18.89
N ASP A 414 1.66 -16.33 -19.88
CA ASP A 414 1.60 -14.93 -20.28
C ASP A 414 1.14 -14.02 -19.13
N TYR A 415 1.67 -12.81 -19.11
CA TYR A 415 1.33 -11.80 -18.12
C TYR A 415 0.03 -11.06 -18.43
N PRO A 416 -0.71 -10.61 -17.40
CA PRO A 416 -1.85 -9.72 -17.58
C PRO A 416 -1.40 -8.34 -18.05
N SER A 417 -2.26 -7.63 -18.78
CA SER A 417 -2.00 -6.25 -19.20
C SER A 417 -1.90 -5.31 -17.99
N PHE A 418 -0.92 -4.41 -18.01
CA PHE A 418 -0.84 -3.30 -17.08
C PHE A 418 -1.67 -2.11 -17.59
N VAL A 419 -2.46 -1.51 -16.70
CA VAL A 419 -3.21 -0.28 -17.01
C VAL A 419 -2.41 0.91 -16.53
N ALA A 420 -1.65 1.52 -17.44
CA ALA A 420 -0.89 2.75 -17.20
C ALA A 420 -1.80 4.00 -17.10
N GLY A 421 -1.20 5.16 -16.82
CA GLY A 421 -1.86 6.46 -16.93
C GLY A 421 -2.74 6.88 -15.74
N LYS A 422 -2.74 6.13 -14.63
CA LYS A 422 -3.43 6.52 -13.40
C LYS A 422 -2.60 7.49 -12.56
N THR A 423 -2.43 8.69 -13.11
CA THR A 423 -1.73 9.82 -12.49
C THR A 423 -2.74 10.84 -11.97
N TYR A 424 -2.53 11.34 -10.75
CA TYR A 424 -3.44 12.22 -10.03
C TYR A 424 -2.80 13.54 -9.63
N ARG A 425 -1.68 13.91 -10.25
CA ARG A 425 -0.95 15.14 -9.94
C ARG A 425 -1.82 16.40 -10.02
N HIS A 426 -2.76 16.43 -10.96
CA HIS A 426 -3.74 17.52 -11.16
C HIS A 426 -4.72 17.72 -9.98
N TYR A 427 -4.72 16.84 -8.97
CA TYR A 427 -5.50 17.06 -7.74
C TYR A 427 -4.88 18.14 -6.85
N TYR A 428 -3.59 18.42 -7.05
CA TYR A 428 -2.78 19.31 -6.22
C TYR A 428 -2.36 20.58 -6.99
N THR A 429 -2.15 21.67 -6.26
CA THR A 429 -1.48 22.87 -6.79
C THR A 429 0.04 22.74 -6.72
N GLU A 430 0.78 23.63 -7.39
CA GLU A 430 2.24 23.61 -7.34
C GLU A 430 2.77 23.90 -5.92
N GLU A 431 2.12 24.82 -5.20
CA GLU A 431 2.48 25.16 -3.82
C GLU A 431 2.27 23.98 -2.87
N GLU A 432 1.21 23.20 -3.08
CA GLU A 432 0.94 21.97 -2.32
C GLU A 432 2.02 20.92 -2.60
N ILE A 433 2.45 20.78 -3.86
CA ILE A 433 3.53 19.88 -4.26
C ILE A 433 4.85 20.29 -3.61
N ASP A 434 5.18 21.58 -3.62
CA ASP A 434 6.38 22.13 -2.98
C ASP A 434 6.37 21.91 -1.46
N ALA A 435 5.22 22.13 -0.80
CA ALA A 435 5.06 21.87 0.62
C ALA A 435 5.28 20.38 0.96
N VAL A 436 4.79 19.46 0.13
CA VAL A 436 5.05 18.02 0.27
C VAL A 436 6.53 17.70 0.02
N SER A 437 7.19 18.34 -0.96
CA SER A 437 8.63 18.17 -1.20
C SER A 437 9.45 18.53 0.05
N ILE A 438 9.13 19.65 0.70
CA ILE A 438 9.73 20.06 1.98
C ILE A 438 9.46 19.03 3.07
N MET A 439 8.24 18.47 3.13
CA MET A 439 7.91 17.42 4.08
C MET A 439 8.80 16.17 3.90
N PHE A 440 9.00 15.71 2.66
CA PHE A 440 9.91 14.61 2.35
C PHE A 440 11.37 14.95 2.70
N SER A 441 11.81 16.18 2.45
CA SER A 441 13.18 16.62 2.73
C SER A 441 13.52 16.52 4.22
N LYS A 442 12.57 16.91 5.08
CA LYS A 442 12.74 16.95 6.54
C LYS A 442 12.45 15.64 7.23
N LEU A 443 11.45 14.88 6.77
CA LEU A 443 10.95 13.69 7.46
C LEU A 443 11.46 12.37 6.86
N GLY A 444 11.88 12.37 5.60
CA GLY A 444 12.35 11.18 4.92
C GLY A 444 13.77 10.80 5.32
N HIS A 445 13.99 9.52 5.60
CA HIS A 445 15.35 8.96 5.66
C HIS A 445 16.05 9.09 4.31
N LEU A 446 17.38 8.94 4.29
CA LEU A 446 18.18 9.07 3.07
C LEU A 446 17.68 8.14 1.97
N GLU A 447 17.35 6.90 2.30
CA GLU A 447 16.85 5.88 1.38
C GLU A 447 15.49 6.28 0.80
N THR A 448 14.55 6.70 1.65
CA THR A 448 13.23 7.16 1.24
C THR A 448 13.35 8.36 0.30
N ARG A 449 14.16 9.37 0.64
CA ARG A 449 14.38 10.54 -0.20
C ARG A 449 15.00 10.17 -1.54
N ASN A 450 16.07 9.38 -1.54
CA ASN A 450 16.74 8.95 -2.77
C ASN A 450 15.82 8.19 -3.72
N LYS A 451 14.86 7.41 -3.19
CA LYS A 451 13.89 6.65 -3.97
C LYS A 451 12.62 7.41 -4.35
N THR A 452 12.46 8.65 -3.87
CA THR A 452 11.25 9.45 -4.14
C THR A 452 11.55 10.83 -4.72
N GLN A 453 12.81 11.30 -4.69
CA GLN A 453 13.22 12.61 -5.20
C GLN A 453 12.83 12.84 -6.66
N HIS A 454 12.78 11.80 -7.49
CA HIS A 454 12.41 11.95 -8.90
C HIS A 454 10.95 12.36 -9.09
N TYR A 455 10.06 12.11 -8.12
CA TYR A 455 8.68 12.60 -8.14
C TYR A 455 8.57 14.11 -7.91
N PHE A 456 9.64 14.78 -7.48
CA PHE A 456 9.67 16.21 -7.17
C PHE A 456 10.52 17.02 -8.17
N LYS A 457 11.06 16.39 -9.23
CA LYS A 457 11.81 17.12 -10.26
C LYS A 457 10.93 18.17 -10.93
N GLY A 458 11.44 19.40 -11.02
CA GLY A 458 10.70 20.56 -11.53
C GLY A 458 9.95 21.37 -10.46
N TYR A 459 9.95 20.92 -9.21
CA TYR A 459 9.28 21.55 -8.07
C TYR A 459 10.28 21.74 -6.93
N GLY A 460 10.71 22.98 -6.71
CA GLY A 460 11.68 23.36 -5.67
C GLY A 460 12.82 22.36 -5.51
N GLU A 461 13.81 22.37 -6.42
CA GLU A 461 15.02 21.56 -6.24
C GLU A 461 15.57 21.77 -4.82
N TYR A 462 15.88 20.68 -4.11
CA TYR A 462 16.42 20.67 -2.75
C TYR A 462 17.63 21.63 -2.66
N LYS A 463 17.38 22.90 -2.32
CA LYS A 463 18.44 23.88 -2.08
C LYS A 463 18.95 23.78 -0.66
#